data_AF-A0A9X3HIM1-F1
#
_entry.id   AF-A0A9X3HIM1-F1
#
_cell.length_a   1.000
_cell.length_b   1.000
_cell.length_c   1.000
_cell.angle_alpha   90.00
_cell.angle_beta   90.00
_cell.angle_gamma   90.00
#
_symmetry.space_group_name_H-M   'P 1'
#
loop_
_entity.id
_entity.type
_entity.pdbx_description
1 polymer ?
#
loop_
_entity_poly.entity_id
_entity_poly.type
_entity_poly.pdbx_seq_one_letter_code
_entity_poly.pdbx_strand_id
1 'polypeptide(L)'
;AGDLSGDCFDLSNPIEVTRYVADGGEISTEDETTICVGDGIGDPINVTLTGETGESMAWVITDADLNILDLPAGPPFDLDGAGVGVCLIWHLSWSGELEGAAVGENAGDLSGDCFD
;
A
#
# COMPACT_ATOMS: atom_id res chain seq x y z
N ALA A 1 -12.89 -17.30 -26.83
CA ALA A 1 -12.49 -16.24 -27.76
C ALA A 1 -13.33 -16.40 -29.02
N GLY A 2 -13.92 -15.31 -29.54
CA GLY A 2 -14.65 -15.33 -30.80
C GLY A 2 -13.67 -15.13 -31.96
N ASP A 3 -13.72 -15.99 -32.96
CA ASP A 3 -12.89 -15.83 -34.16
C ASP A 3 -13.32 -14.60 -34.95
N LEU A 4 -12.33 -13.92 -35.53
CA LEU A 4 -12.55 -12.96 -36.60
C LEU A 4 -13.01 -13.71 -37.85
N SER A 5 -14.16 -13.35 -38.41
CA SER A 5 -14.69 -13.96 -39.64
C SER A 5 -14.89 -12.90 -40.73
N GLY A 6 -14.38 -13.17 -41.94
CA GLY A 6 -14.51 -12.31 -43.11
C GLY A 6 -13.68 -12.84 -44.27
N ASP A 7 -13.99 -12.39 -45.49
CA ASP A 7 -13.44 -12.98 -46.72
C ASP A 7 -12.03 -12.46 -47.09
N CYS A 8 -11.56 -11.38 -46.46
CA CYS A 8 -10.22 -10.83 -46.65
C CYS A 8 -9.82 -9.93 -45.47
N PHE A 9 -9.11 -10.49 -44.49
CA PHE A 9 -8.48 -9.73 -43.40
C PHE A 9 -7.08 -10.27 -43.12
N ASP A 10 -6.20 -9.39 -42.64
CA ASP A 10 -4.88 -9.72 -42.14
C ASP A 10 -4.58 -8.86 -40.90
N LEU A 11 -3.76 -9.36 -39.99
CA LEU A 11 -3.29 -8.61 -38.82
C LEU A 11 -1.81 -8.23 -39.05
N SER A 12 -1.43 -7.04 -38.59
CA SER A 12 -0.01 -6.68 -38.52
C SER A 12 0.73 -7.56 -37.52
N ASN A 13 2.05 -7.35 -37.38
CA ASN A 13 2.76 -7.88 -36.21
C ASN A 13 2.12 -7.34 -34.92
N PRO A 14 2.01 -8.15 -33.85
CA PRO A 14 1.55 -7.68 -32.56
C PRO A 14 2.63 -6.82 -31.88
N ILE A 15 2.18 -6.00 -30.93
CA ILE A 15 3.01 -5.40 -29.89
C ILE A 15 2.50 -5.95 -28.56
N GLU A 16 3.42 -6.36 -27.69
CA GLU A 16 3.08 -6.84 -26.35
C GLU A 16 2.85 -5.66 -25.41
N VAL A 17 1.76 -5.70 -24.65
CA VAL A 17 1.43 -4.73 -23.61
C VAL A 17 1.10 -5.50 -22.34
N THR A 18 1.95 -5.34 -21.33
CA THR A 18 1.66 -5.84 -19.98
C THR A 18 0.77 -4.84 -19.25
N ARG A 19 -0.27 -5.34 -18.59
CA ARG A 19 -1.20 -4.53 -17.80
C ARG A 19 -1.15 -4.98 -16.35
N TYR A 20 -0.87 -4.04 -15.48
CA TYR A 20 -0.85 -4.23 -14.03
C TYR A 20 -2.11 -3.63 -13.38
N VAL A 21 -2.44 -4.10 -12.18
CA VAL A 21 -3.47 -3.54 -11.31
C VAL A 21 -2.90 -3.48 -9.90
N ALA A 22 -3.02 -2.34 -9.26
CA ALA A 22 -2.74 -2.16 -7.85
C ALA A 22 -3.85 -1.28 -7.26
N ASP A 23 -4.40 -1.71 -6.12
CA ASP A 23 -5.39 -0.99 -5.33
C ASP A 23 -5.00 -1.18 -3.85
N GLY A 24 -4.75 -0.08 -3.15
CA GLY A 24 -4.36 -0.07 -1.74
C GLY A 24 -5.50 -0.53 -0.82
N GLY A 25 -6.74 -0.52 -1.30
CA GLY A 25 -7.93 -0.89 -0.54
C GLY A 25 -8.38 0.21 0.43
N GLU A 26 -9.38 -0.14 1.24
CA GLU A 26 -9.94 0.73 2.27
C GLU A 26 -9.61 0.17 3.66
N ILE A 27 -9.01 1.02 4.51
CA ILE A 27 -8.70 0.71 5.91
C ILE A 27 -9.81 1.27 6.81
N SER A 28 -10.29 0.43 7.73
CA SER A 28 -11.19 0.84 8.81
C SER A 28 -10.74 0.25 10.14
N THR A 29 -11.15 0.88 11.24
CA THR A 29 -10.90 0.37 12.60
C THR A 29 -12.08 0.71 13.51
N GLU A 30 -12.31 -0.13 14.51
CA GLU A 30 -13.23 0.12 15.62
C GLU A 30 -12.49 0.56 16.90
N ASP A 31 -11.15 0.55 16.87
CA ASP A 31 -10.30 0.88 18.02
C ASP A 31 -10.17 2.41 18.20
N GLU A 32 -9.79 2.84 19.41
CA GLU A 32 -9.52 4.25 19.67
C GLU A 32 -8.25 4.71 18.95
N THR A 33 -8.37 5.77 18.15
CA THR A 33 -7.24 6.35 17.40
C THR A 33 -6.54 7.49 18.15
N THR A 34 -6.91 7.72 19.41
CA THR A 34 -6.26 8.66 20.32
C THR A 34 -5.62 7.87 21.45
N ILE A 35 -4.30 7.73 21.38
CA ILE A 35 -3.51 6.85 22.26
C ILE A 35 -2.53 7.66 23.12
N CYS A 36 -2.01 7.06 24.20
CA CYS A 36 -1.04 7.70 25.09
C CYS A 36 0.37 7.18 24.84
N VAL A 37 1.05 7.73 23.83
CA VAL A 37 2.40 7.25 23.47
C VAL A 37 3.41 7.34 24.63
N GLY A 38 4.11 6.24 24.88
CA GLY A 38 5.28 6.20 25.77
C GLY A 38 4.96 6.17 27.27
N ASP A 39 3.75 5.81 27.67
CA ASP A 39 3.39 5.54 29.07
C ASP A 39 3.81 4.13 29.54
N GLY A 40 4.28 3.29 28.62
CA GLY A 40 4.73 1.92 28.86
C GLY A 40 3.60 0.89 28.83
N ILE A 41 2.40 1.28 28.42
CA ILE A 41 1.25 0.44 28.16
C ILE A 41 1.00 0.48 26.65
N GLY A 42 1.24 -0.65 25.97
CA GLY A 42 1.01 -0.72 24.54
C GLY A 42 -0.46 -0.46 24.20
N ASP A 43 -0.69 0.44 23.25
CA ASP A 43 -1.99 0.77 22.67
C ASP A 43 -2.08 0.21 21.23
N PRO A 44 -2.16 -1.11 21.03
CA PRO A 44 -2.12 -1.71 19.71
C PRO A 44 -3.43 -1.44 18.94
N ILE A 45 -3.33 -0.83 17.76
CA ILE A 45 -4.48 -0.54 16.89
C ILE A 45 -4.67 -1.68 15.89
N ASN A 46 -5.80 -2.36 15.98
CA ASN A 46 -6.22 -3.35 15.00
C ASN A 46 -7.00 -2.66 13.86
N VAL A 47 -6.79 -3.13 12.63
CA VAL A 47 -7.49 -2.58 11.46
C VAL A 47 -8.10 -3.71 10.62
N THR A 48 -9.12 -3.35 9.87
CA THR A 48 -9.70 -4.18 8.79
C THR A 48 -9.36 -3.55 7.46
N LEU A 49 -8.83 -4.35 6.54
CA LEU A 49 -8.54 -3.98 5.16
C LEU A 49 -9.54 -4.68 4.24
N THR A 50 -10.06 -3.95 3.25
CA THR A 50 -10.88 -4.54 2.19
C THR A 50 -10.63 -3.90 0.84
N GLY A 51 -10.73 -4.68 -0.23
CA GLY A 51 -10.70 -4.18 -1.60
C GLY A 51 -9.31 -4.09 -2.21
N GLU A 52 -8.28 -4.51 -1.46
CA GLU A 52 -6.90 -4.50 -1.90
C GLU A 52 -6.66 -5.46 -3.08
N THR A 53 -5.88 -5.01 -4.06
CA THR A 53 -5.44 -5.85 -5.18
C THR A 53 -4.01 -5.49 -5.58
N GLY A 54 -3.21 -6.46 -6.00
CA GLY A 54 -1.82 -6.23 -6.38
C GLY A 54 -1.01 -7.53 -6.38
N GLU A 55 0.17 -7.50 -7.00
CA GLU A 55 1.11 -8.63 -6.96
C GLU A 55 1.88 -8.67 -5.65
N SER A 56 2.19 -7.50 -5.09
CA SER A 56 2.91 -7.32 -3.85
C SER A 56 2.21 -6.28 -2.98
N MET A 57 2.32 -6.44 -1.66
CA MET A 57 1.60 -5.64 -0.68
C MET A 57 2.45 -5.42 0.58
N ALA A 58 2.27 -4.28 1.24
CA ALA A 58 2.94 -3.94 2.48
C ALA A 58 2.10 -2.98 3.34
N TRP A 59 2.30 -3.03 4.64
CA TRP A 59 1.81 -2.00 5.55
C TRP A 59 2.88 -0.93 5.74
N VAL A 60 2.46 0.33 5.75
CA VAL A 60 3.36 1.47 5.94
C VAL A 60 2.81 2.35 7.06
N ILE A 61 3.66 2.68 8.02
CA ILE A 61 3.34 3.67 9.06
C ILE A 61 4.19 4.91 8.78
N THR A 62 3.55 6.07 8.66
CA THR A 62 4.25 7.35 8.47
C THR A 62 3.92 8.34 9.57
N ASP A 63 4.74 9.38 9.69
CA ASP A 63 4.33 10.61 10.37
C ASP A 63 3.40 11.46 9.47
N ALA A 64 2.99 12.63 9.98
CA ALA A 64 2.14 13.58 9.27
C ALA A 64 2.80 14.23 8.04
N ASP A 65 4.13 14.22 7.96
CA ASP A 65 4.91 14.75 6.82
C ASP A 65 5.26 13.63 5.82
N LEU A 66 4.64 12.44 5.98
CA LEU A 66 4.81 11.24 5.16
C LEU A 66 6.18 10.54 5.30
N ASN A 67 6.98 10.86 6.32
CA ASN A 67 8.21 10.10 6.56
C ASN A 67 7.86 8.71 7.10
N ILE A 68 8.42 7.67 6.49
CA ILE A 68 8.16 6.28 6.86
C ILE A 68 8.84 6.00 8.20
N LEU A 69 8.02 5.68 9.20
CA LEU A 69 8.43 5.32 10.55
C LEU A 69 8.64 3.81 10.68
N ASP A 70 7.76 3.01 10.07
CA ASP A 70 7.81 1.55 10.15
C ASP A 70 7.11 0.85 8.97
N LEU A 71 7.46 -0.42 8.76
CA LEU A 71 6.91 -1.33 7.74
C LEU A 71 6.49 -2.67 8.39
N PRO A 72 5.41 -2.67 9.21
CA PRO A 72 5.02 -3.85 9.98
C PRO A 72 4.50 -4.98 9.08
N ALA A 73 4.54 -6.21 9.59
CA ALA A 73 4.02 -7.38 8.87
C ALA A 73 2.47 -7.43 8.81
N GLY A 74 1.79 -6.68 9.68
CA GLY A 74 0.33 -6.61 9.75
C GLY A 74 -0.18 -6.18 11.13
N PRO A 75 -1.50 -6.00 11.28
CA PRO A 75 -2.11 -5.59 12.53
C PRO A 75 -2.09 -6.72 13.60
N PRO A 76 -2.25 -6.37 14.88
CA PRO A 76 -2.44 -5.00 15.37
C PRO A 76 -1.11 -4.23 15.46
N PHE A 77 -1.16 -2.92 15.22
CA PHE A 77 0.01 -2.05 15.15
C PHE A 77 0.28 -1.38 16.48
N ASP A 78 1.49 -1.57 17.02
CA ASP A 78 1.96 -0.88 18.21
C ASP A 78 2.62 0.44 17.82
N LEU A 79 1.95 1.55 18.13
CA LEU A 79 2.39 2.90 17.76
C LEU A 79 3.10 3.64 18.90
N ASP A 80 3.39 2.98 20.03
CA ASP A 80 4.10 3.60 21.16
C ASP A 80 5.49 4.13 20.76
N GLY A 81 6.14 3.45 19.81
CA GLY A 81 7.46 3.82 19.30
C GLY A 81 7.46 4.97 18.28
N ALA A 82 6.28 5.41 17.81
CA ALA A 82 6.18 6.37 16.71
C ALA A 82 6.45 7.83 17.15
N GLY A 83 6.48 8.09 18.46
CA GLY A 83 6.71 9.41 19.03
C GLY A 83 5.45 10.26 19.13
N VAL A 84 5.58 11.46 19.69
CA VAL A 84 4.45 12.37 19.89
C VAL A 84 4.06 13.02 18.56
N GLY A 85 2.79 12.88 18.18
CA GLY A 85 2.26 13.50 16.97
C GLY A 85 1.13 12.68 16.36
N VAL A 86 0.86 12.94 15.09
CA VAL A 86 -0.07 12.15 14.28
C VAL A 86 0.76 11.14 13.48
N CYS A 87 0.36 9.87 13.56
CA CYS A 87 0.85 8.83 12.68
C CYS A 87 -0.27 8.39 11.74
N LEU A 88 0.10 7.91 10.57
CA LEU A 88 -0.82 7.48 9.52
C LEU A 88 -0.52 6.02 9.21
N ILE A 89 -1.57 5.21 9.11
CA ILE A 89 -1.49 3.79 8.74
C ILE A 89 -1.96 3.68 7.29
N TRP A 90 -1.12 3.08 6.46
CA TRP A 90 -1.37 2.88 5.05
C TRP A 90 -1.23 1.41 4.69
N HIS A 91 -1.98 0.99 3.67
CA HIS A 91 -1.77 -0.26 2.98
C HIS A 91 -1.33 0.11 1.57
N LEU A 92 -0.18 -0.43 1.16
CA LEU A 92 0.44 -0.19 -0.12
C LEU A 92 0.33 -1.46 -0.95
N SER A 93 -0.27 -1.35 -2.13
CA SER A 93 -0.28 -2.41 -3.13
C SER A 93 0.56 -1.98 -4.33
N TRP A 94 1.32 -2.90 -4.92
CA TRP A 94 2.02 -2.63 -6.17
C TRP A 94 2.16 -3.87 -7.06
N SER A 95 2.47 -3.63 -8.33
CA SER A 95 2.86 -4.64 -9.31
C SER A 95 4.07 -4.14 -10.10
N GLY A 96 5.02 -5.03 -10.39
CA GLY A 96 6.32 -4.64 -10.96
C GLY A 96 7.31 -4.16 -9.90
N GLU A 97 8.11 -3.15 -10.24
CA GLU A 97 9.15 -2.61 -9.36
C GLU A 97 8.62 -1.46 -8.47
N LEU A 98 9.19 -1.35 -7.26
CA LEU A 98 8.90 -0.29 -6.29
C LEU A 98 10.20 0.14 -5.61
N GLU A 99 10.43 1.45 -5.52
CA GLU A 99 11.55 2.09 -4.84
C GLU A 99 11.05 3.13 -3.81
N GLY A 100 11.83 3.34 -2.76
CA GLY A 100 11.55 4.36 -1.73
C GLY A 100 10.73 3.88 -0.53
N ALA A 101 10.22 2.64 -0.54
CA ALA A 101 9.50 2.06 0.60
C ALA A 101 10.47 1.54 1.68
N ALA A 102 11.14 2.45 2.39
CA ALA A 102 12.07 2.13 3.46
C ALA A 102 11.95 3.12 4.63
N VAL A 103 12.22 2.65 5.86
CA VAL A 103 12.21 3.50 7.06
C VAL A 103 13.19 4.67 6.91
N GLY A 104 12.71 5.88 7.16
CA GLY A 104 13.44 7.13 7.01
C GLY A 104 13.29 7.82 5.65
N GLU A 105 12.75 7.12 4.63
CA GLU A 105 12.36 7.73 3.35
C GLU A 105 10.97 8.37 3.44
N ASN A 106 10.58 9.14 2.42
CA ASN A 106 9.27 9.78 2.36
C ASN A 106 8.31 8.99 1.45
N ALA A 107 7.12 8.66 1.95
CA ALA A 107 6.09 7.94 1.18
C ALA A 107 5.53 8.77 0.00
N GLY A 108 5.69 10.11 0.03
CA GLY A 108 5.39 10.98 -1.11
C GLY A 108 6.40 10.87 -2.26
N ASP A 109 7.56 10.26 -2.02
CA ASP A 109 8.63 10.07 -3.01
C ASP A 109 8.68 8.63 -3.55
N LEU A 110 7.67 7.80 -3.25
CA LEU A 110 7.56 6.45 -3.81
C LEU A 110 7.56 6.51 -5.34
N SER A 111 8.31 5.60 -5.94
CA SER A 111 8.38 5.45 -7.40
C SER A 111 8.33 3.99 -7.79
N GLY A 112 7.74 3.72 -8.96
CA GLY A 112 7.50 2.35 -9.42
C GLY A 112 6.57 2.34 -10.63
N ASP A 113 6.25 1.13 -11.10
CA ASP A 113 5.44 0.95 -12.30
C ASP A 113 3.94 1.20 -12.05
N CYS A 114 3.38 0.50 -11.05
CA CYS A 114 1.95 0.55 -10.72
C CYS A 114 1.79 0.34 -9.21
N PHE A 115 1.50 1.42 -8.48
CA PHE A 115 1.27 1.39 -7.03
C PHE A 115 0.09 2.28 -6.64
N ASP A 116 -0.57 1.92 -5.54
CA ASP A 116 -1.64 2.65 -4.86
C ASP A 116 -1.54 2.43 -3.35
#